data_AF-A0AAD9PM80-F1
#
_entry.id   AF-A0AAD9PM80-F1
#
_cell.length_a   1.000
_cell.length_b   1.000
_cell.length_c   1.000
_cell.angle_alpha   90.00
_cell.angle_beta   90.00
_cell.angle_gamma   90.00
#
_symmetry.space_group_name_H-M   'P 1'
#
loop_
_entity.id
_entity.type
_entity.pdbx_description
1 polymer ?
#
loop_
_entity_poly.entity_id
_entity_poly.type
_entity_poly.pdbx_seq_one_letter_code
_entity_poly.pdbx_strand_id
1 'polypeptide(L)'
;MNSTYENLFISGASIRSILHRVHRKCCAWEQEKGACLKPKETQTNTQKALDLSFVVANVLKYLPFHDRQRLRLVSQAWNDSRHFHQFWQEVDLRFVDLKRRPLPVYKLDRFISTLKTLDICVEQIKDLISLIHDCTRVPTSGEVACDISALLGTLPKLQHVHISQYYSGDHSIRSRVNPVLWNLPQVFHNGNDELKTLLVDCGFWCGHLPKLAPFMKSVECLVLCRVENSTHCSWDSENAVSSSLIAELLEHIPPNQLKAIQIGTTIPRSNASQKLCIPPVSSVKRHERLEYASKQMNVSISDLEPGDEIISVLLKNHSQSLEYLIVSCKY
;
A
#
# COMPACT_ATOMS: atom_id res chain seq x y z
N MET A 1 -5.13 -30.28 -24.49
CA MET A 1 -6.26 -29.44 -24.94
C MET A 1 -7.35 -29.51 -23.89
N ASN A 2 -7.96 -28.35 -23.59
CA ASN A 2 -9.04 -28.07 -22.63
C ASN A 2 -8.65 -27.87 -21.16
N SER A 3 -7.88 -26.80 -20.95
CA SER A 3 -7.90 -25.99 -19.73
C SER A 3 -8.99 -24.93 -19.90
N THR A 4 -10.15 -25.12 -19.28
CA THR A 4 -11.17 -24.08 -19.10
C THR A 4 -11.21 -23.70 -17.64
N TYR A 5 -10.23 -22.91 -17.21
CA TYR A 5 -10.44 -21.98 -16.10
C TYR A 5 -11.32 -20.86 -16.67
N GLU A 6 -12.63 -20.97 -16.47
CA GLU A 6 -13.55 -19.86 -16.72
C GLU A 6 -13.13 -18.69 -15.83
N ASN A 7 -12.53 -17.68 -16.47
CA ASN A 7 -12.37 -16.34 -15.93
C ASN A 7 -13.73 -15.85 -15.46
N LEU A 8 -13.97 -15.85 -14.15
CA LEU A 8 -15.09 -15.14 -13.53
C LEU A 8 -14.81 -13.63 -13.61
N PHE A 9 -15.06 -13.07 -14.79
CA PHE A 9 -15.33 -11.64 -14.92
C PHE A 9 -16.69 -11.37 -14.26
N ILE A 10 -16.66 -10.93 -13.00
CA ILE A 10 -17.85 -10.58 -12.22
C ILE A 10 -18.09 -9.08 -12.40
N SER A 11 -18.70 -8.73 -13.52
CA SER A 11 -19.38 -7.46 -13.70
C SER A 11 -20.88 -7.71 -13.48
N GLY A 12 -21.46 -7.15 -12.41
CA GLY A 12 -22.92 -7.05 -12.24
C GLY A 12 -23.65 -8.17 -11.47
N ALA A 13 -22.98 -9.19 -10.94
CA ALA A 13 -23.66 -10.22 -10.14
C ALA A 13 -23.90 -9.73 -8.70
N SER A 14 -25.17 -9.66 -8.27
CA SER A 14 -25.53 -9.42 -6.86
C SER A 14 -24.81 -10.42 -5.94
N ILE A 15 -24.24 -9.96 -4.82
CA ILE A 15 -23.59 -10.80 -3.78
C ILE A 15 -24.46 -12.02 -3.43
N ARG A 16 -25.79 -11.86 -3.46
CA ARG A 16 -26.75 -12.95 -3.24
C ARG A 16 -26.61 -14.07 -4.27
N SER A 17 -26.41 -13.74 -5.54
CA SER A 17 -26.24 -14.71 -6.62
C SER A 17 -24.88 -15.44 -6.56
N ILE A 18 -23.83 -14.74 -6.12
CA ILE A 18 -22.51 -15.33 -5.89
C ILE A 18 -22.60 -16.31 -4.72
N LEU A 19 -23.19 -15.89 -3.60
CA LEU A 19 -23.41 -16.76 -2.45
C LEU A 19 -24.30 -17.96 -2.78
N HIS A 20 -25.34 -17.77 -3.61
CA HIS A 20 -26.20 -18.87 -4.03
C HIS A 20 -25.49 -19.86 -4.98
N ARG A 21 -24.56 -19.38 -5.82
CA ARG A 21 -23.71 -20.24 -6.67
C ARG A 21 -22.65 -20.98 -5.86
N VAL A 22 -21.99 -20.30 -4.92
CA VAL A 22 -21.02 -20.92 -4.01
C VAL A 22 -21.72 -21.98 -3.16
N HIS A 23 -22.88 -21.67 -2.57
CA HIS A 23 -23.69 -22.62 -1.83
C HIS A 23 -24.09 -23.83 -2.67
N ARG A 24 -24.57 -23.63 -3.92
CA ARG A 24 -24.89 -24.75 -4.83
C ARG A 24 -23.67 -25.61 -5.17
N LYS A 25 -22.50 -25.00 -5.40
CA LYS A 25 -21.26 -25.74 -5.68
C LYS A 25 -20.79 -26.52 -4.45
N CYS A 26 -20.92 -25.96 -3.24
CA CYS A 26 -20.64 -26.68 -1.99
C CYS A 26 -21.61 -27.87 -1.81
N CYS A 27 -22.91 -27.68 -2.01
CA CYS A 27 -23.88 -28.77 -1.94
C CYS A 27 -23.69 -29.84 -3.02
N ALA A 28 -23.31 -29.44 -4.24
CA ALA A 28 -23.00 -30.38 -5.32
C ALA A 28 -21.75 -31.20 -5.02
N TRP A 29 -20.72 -30.57 -4.43
CA TRP A 29 -19.51 -31.27 -3.97
C TRP A 29 -19.81 -32.26 -2.83
N GLU A 30 -20.69 -31.90 -1.90
CA GLU A 30 -21.17 -32.83 -0.85
C GLU A 30 -21.97 -34.00 -1.43
N GLN A 31 -22.76 -33.78 -2.49
CA GLN A 31 -23.50 -34.83 -3.18
C GLN A 31 -22.60 -35.75 -4.02
N GLU A 32 -21.57 -35.21 -4.69
CA GLU A 32 -20.57 -36.02 -5.41
C GLU A 32 -19.71 -36.88 -4.48
N LYS A 33 -19.32 -36.36 -3.30
CA LYS A 33 -18.66 -37.17 -2.27
C LYS A 33 -19.62 -38.16 -1.59
N GLY A 34 -20.90 -37.80 -1.46
CA GLY A 34 -21.94 -38.69 -0.92
C GLY A 34 -22.31 -39.85 -1.85
N ALA A 35 -22.16 -39.69 -3.17
CA ALA A 35 -22.47 -40.73 -4.15
C ALA A 35 -21.37 -41.80 -4.32
N CYS A 36 -20.15 -41.53 -3.85
CA CYS A 36 -18.99 -42.43 -3.99
C CYS A 36 -18.63 -43.23 -2.73
N LEU A 37 -19.40 -43.13 -1.64
CA LEU A 37 -19.10 -43.84 -0.39
C LEU A 37 -20.31 -44.65 0.09
N LYS A 38 -20.27 -45.96 -0.13
CA LYS A 38 -20.99 -46.92 0.72
C LYS A 38 -20.55 -46.70 2.18
N PRO A 39 -21.46 -46.88 3.15
CA PRO A 39 -21.32 -46.30 4.49
C PRO A 39 -20.23 -47.03 5.27
N LYS A 40 -19.06 -46.40 5.41
CA LYS A 40 -18.15 -46.67 6.50
C LYS A 40 -17.59 -45.37 7.03
N GLU A 41 -17.71 -45.26 8.34
CA GLU A 41 -17.10 -44.28 9.23
C GLU A 41 -17.76 -42.90 9.25
N THR A 42 -18.51 -42.73 10.35
CA THR A 42 -18.83 -41.49 11.05
C THR A 42 -17.67 -40.49 10.95
N GLN A 43 -17.68 -39.65 9.92
CA GLN A 43 -16.93 -38.40 9.95
C GLN A 43 -17.48 -37.61 11.15
N THR A 44 -16.65 -37.47 12.18
CA THR A 44 -16.97 -36.69 13.37
C THR A 44 -17.30 -35.26 12.95
N ASN A 45 -18.20 -34.59 13.67
CA ASN A 45 -18.58 -33.19 13.41
C ASN A 45 -17.36 -32.26 13.30
N THR A 46 -16.25 -32.62 13.95
CA THR A 46 -14.96 -31.95 13.90
C THR A 46 -14.32 -31.99 12.50
N GLN A 47 -14.37 -33.12 11.79
CA GLN A 47 -13.77 -33.25 10.46
C GLN A 47 -14.55 -32.41 9.42
N LYS A 48 -15.88 -32.42 9.49
CA LYS A 48 -16.76 -31.60 8.64
C LYS A 48 -16.60 -30.09 8.91
N ALA A 49 -16.39 -29.71 10.16
CA ALA A 49 -16.12 -28.31 10.54
C ALA A 49 -14.75 -27.82 10.02
N LEU A 50 -13.73 -28.70 10.01
CA LEU A 50 -12.41 -28.40 9.44
C LEU A 50 -12.47 -28.24 7.91
N ASP A 51 -13.21 -29.11 7.22
CA ASP A 51 -13.42 -29.02 5.76
C ASP A 51 -14.16 -27.73 5.37
N LEU A 52 -15.22 -27.36 6.10
CA LEU A 52 -15.95 -26.12 5.85
C LEU A 52 -15.11 -24.87 6.13
N SER A 53 -14.31 -24.90 7.20
CA SER A 53 -13.38 -23.82 7.56
C SER A 53 -12.34 -23.55 6.46
N PHE A 54 -11.78 -24.60 5.89
CA PHE A 54 -10.83 -24.52 4.78
C PHE A 54 -11.48 -23.96 3.50
N VAL A 55 -12.71 -24.37 3.20
CA VAL A 55 -13.48 -23.84 2.05
C VAL A 55 -13.80 -22.36 2.25
N VAL A 56 -14.26 -21.97 3.44
CA VAL A 56 -14.57 -20.57 3.76
C VAL A 56 -13.32 -19.70 3.66
N ALA A 57 -12.18 -20.12 4.21
CA ALA A 57 -10.91 -19.40 4.08
C ALA A 57 -10.52 -19.18 2.61
N ASN A 58 -10.67 -20.20 1.76
CA ASN A 58 -10.40 -20.12 0.33
C ASN A 58 -11.36 -19.21 -0.45
N VAL A 59 -12.58 -19.00 0.03
CA VAL A 59 -13.52 -18.05 -0.59
C VAL A 59 -13.19 -16.62 -0.14
N LEU A 60 -12.86 -16.42 1.13
CA LEU A 60 -12.63 -15.09 1.71
C LEU A 60 -11.49 -14.34 1.03
N LYS A 61 -10.44 -15.03 0.58
CA LYS A 61 -9.31 -14.39 -0.13
C LYS A 61 -9.74 -13.62 -1.39
N TYR A 62 -10.83 -14.03 -2.04
CA TYR A 62 -11.34 -13.37 -3.25
C TYR A 62 -12.32 -12.22 -2.98
N LEU A 63 -12.65 -11.98 -1.71
CA LEU A 63 -13.64 -10.97 -1.35
C LEU A 63 -12.96 -9.73 -0.76
N PRO A 64 -13.41 -8.52 -1.07
CA PRO A 64 -12.99 -7.32 -0.37
C PRO A 64 -13.28 -7.40 1.12
N PHE A 65 -12.44 -6.77 1.94
CA PHE A 65 -12.55 -6.85 3.40
C PHE A 65 -13.94 -6.49 3.93
N HIS A 66 -14.57 -5.45 3.38
CA HIS A 66 -15.93 -5.06 3.78
C HIS A 66 -16.98 -6.16 3.50
N ASP A 67 -16.85 -6.89 2.39
CA ASP A 67 -17.76 -8.00 2.08
C ASP A 67 -17.47 -9.20 2.98
N ARG A 68 -16.20 -9.49 3.30
CA ARG A 68 -15.83 -10.47 4.32
C ARG A 68 -16.51 -10.17 5.66
N GLN A 69 -16.55 -8.90 6.08
CA GLN A 69 -17.24 -8.47 7.30
C GLN A 69 -18.74 -8.71 7.26
N ARG A 70 -19.39 -8.66 6.09
CA ARG A 70 -20.82 -8.94 5.95
C ARG A 70 -21.13 -10.43 6.01
N LEU A 71 -20.23 -11.27 5.50
CA LEU A 71 -20.43 -12.71 5.49
C LEU A 71 -20.49 -13.35 6.87
N ARG A 72 -19.95 -12.68 7.90
CA ARG A 72 -20.12 -13.12 9.30
C ARG A 72 -21.59 -13.26 9.73
N LEU A 73 -22.50 -12.57 9.05
CA LEU A 73 -23.93 -12.58 9.37
C LEU A 73 -24.68 -13.75 8.72
N VAL A 74 -24.02 -14.54 7.86
CA VAL A 74 -24.66 -15.63 7.10
C VAL A 74 -24.88 -16.86 7.97
N SER A 75 -23.87 -17.27 8.75
CA SER A 75 -23.98 -18.37 9.73
C SER A 75 -22.86 -18.31 10.75
N GLN A 76 -22.96 -19.09 11.83
CA GLN A 76 -21.91 -19.17 12.84
C GLN A 76 -20.56 -19.64 12.24
N ALA A 77 -20.56 -20.55 11.27
CA ALA A 77 -19.33 -21.01 10.61
C ALA A 77 -18.63 -19.88 9.82
N TRP A 78 -19.39 -19.00 9.17
CA TRP A 78 -18.84 -17.79 8.52
C TRP A 78 -18.47 -16.70 9.53
N ASN A 79 -19.12 -16.66 10.69
CA ASN A 79 -18.69 -15.78 11.78
C ASN A 79 -17.35 -16.23 12.36
N ASP A 80 -17.16 -17.54 12.51
CA ASP A 80 -15.92 -18.14 13.02
C ASP A 80 -14.75 -17.95 12.06
N SER A 81 -15.01 -17.65 10.78
CA SER A 81 -13.96 -17.39 9.80
C SER A 81 -13.15 -16.12 10.06
N ARG A 82 -13.66 -15.19 10.89
CA ARG A 82 -12.88 -14.06 11.42
C ARG A 82 -11.67 -14.53 12.25
N HIS A 83 -11.65 -15.82 12.62
CA HIS A 83 -10.54 -16.46 13.27
C HIS A 83 -9.45 -16.98 12.34
N PHE A 84 -9.68 -16.97 11.03
CA PHE A 84 -8.64 -17.27 10.06
C PHE A 84 -7.69 -16.09 9.93
N HIS A 85 -6.39 -16.38 9.99
CA HIS A 85 -5.35 -15.38 9.88
C HIS A 85 -5.47 -14.58 8.57
N GLN A 86 -5.80 -15.28 7.47
CA GLN A 86 -5.99 -14.71 6.13
C GLN A 86 -7.09 -13.64 6.06
N PHE A 87 -8.07 -13.67 6.97
CA PHE A 87 -9.17 -12.70 6.97
C PHE A 87 -8.66 -11.26 7.16
N TRP A 88 -7.60 -11.09 7.98
CA TRP A 88 -7.08 -9.82 8.44
C TRP A 88 -5.72 -9.44 7.82
N GLN A 89 -5.12 -10.32 7.02
CA GLN A 89 -3.82 -10.07 6.39
C GLN A 89 -3.86 -8.98 5.32
N GLU A 90 -4.96 -8.90 4.56
CA GLU A 90 -5.13 -7.95 3.48
C GLU A 90 -6.43 -7.16 3.68
N VAL A 91 -6.31 -5.85 3.85
CA VAL A 91 -7.42 -4.97 4.16
C VAL A 91 -7.41 -3.75 3.23
N ASP A 92 -8.52 -3.56 2.54
CA ASP A 92 -8.80 -2.34 1.77
C ASP A 92 -9.86 -1.50 2.50
N LEU A 93 -9.44 -0.34 3.02
CA LEU A 93 -10.27 0.63 3.72
C LEU A 93 -10.66 1.82 2.84
N ARG A 94 -10.17 1.90 1.61
CA ARG A 94 -10.29 3.12 0.81
C ARG A 94 -11.73 3.56 0.52
N PHE A 95 -12.66 2.60 0.50
CA PHE A 95 -14.09 2.81 0.29
C PHE A 95 -14.92 2.72 1.59
N VAL A 96 -14.28 2.69 2.76
CA VAL A 96 -14.92 2.61 4.07
C VAL A 96 -14.81 3.96 4.77
N ASP A 97 -15.91 4.46 5.32
CA ASP A 97 -15.87 5.62 6.22
C ASP A 97 -15.62 5.13 7.65
N LEU A 98 -14.37 5.18 8.11
CA LEU A 98 -13.99 4.72 9.45
C LEU A 98 -14.64 5.51 10.59
N LYS A 99 -15.03 6.78 10.36
CA LYS A 99 -15.73 7.58 11.37
C LYS A 99 -17.16 7.07 11.59
N ARG A 100 -17.84 6.70 10.50
CA ARG A 100 -19.23 6.20 10.56
C ARG A 100 -19.30 4.70 10.81
N ARG A 101 -18.31 3.95 10.35
CA ARG A 101 -18.24 2.48 10.42
C ARG A 101 -16.86 2.05 10.91
N PRO A 102 -16.55 2.27 12.19
CA PRO A 102 -15.27 1.88 12.76
C PRO A 102 -15.06 0.37 12.71
N LEU A 103 -13.80 -0.05 12.69
CA LEU A 103 -13.46 -1.46 12.84
C LEU A 103 -13.89 -1.96 14.22
N PRO A 104 -14.24 -3.26 14.37
CA PRO A 104 -14.60 -3.81 15.67
C PRO A 104 -13.43 -3.72 16.67
N VAL A 105 -13.58 -2.88 17.70
CA VAL A 105 -12.52 -2.53 18.69
C VAL A 105 -11.88 -3.77 19.34
N TYR A 106 -12.69 -4.75 19.72
CA TYR A 106 -12.24 -6.02 20.34
C TYR A 106 -11.40 -6.93 19.42
N LYS A 107 -11.10 -6.52 18.19
CA LYS A 107 -10.25 -7.24 17.22
C LYS A 107 -9.08 -6.40 16.71
N LEU A 108 -8.83 -5.22 17.27
CA LEU A 108 -7.72 -4.36 16.85
C LEU A 108 -6.36 -5.00 17.10
N ASP A 109 -6.14 -5.66 18.24
CA ASP A 109 -4.88 -6.39 18.51
C ASP A 109 -4.59 -7.42 17.42
N ARG A 110 -5.64 -8.10 16.95
CA ARG A 110 -5.52 -9.07 15.87
C ARG A 110 -5.21 -8.37 14.55
N PHE A 111 -5.94 -7.31 14.22
CA PHE A 111 -5.67 -6.50 13.04
C PHE A 111 -4.19 -6.04 13.03
N ILE A 112 -3.71 -5.41 14.10
CA ILE A 112 -2.33 -4.92 14.23
C ILE A 112 -1.30 -6.06 14.10
N SER A 113 -1.54 -7.20 14.74
CA SER A 113 -0.60 -8.32 14.76
C SER A 113 -0.64 -9.24 13.53
N THR A 114 -1.58 -9.02 12.60
CA THR A 114 -1.76 -9.90 11.44
C THR A 114 -1.80 -9.18 10.09
N LEU A 115 -2.08 -7.89 10.06
CA LEU A 115 -2.17 -7.10 8.84
C LEU A 115 -0.79 -7.01 8.15
N LYS A 116 -0.77 -7.39 6.88
CA LYS A 116 0.40 -7.35 6.00
C LYS A 116 0.23 -6.40 4.83
N THR A 117 -1.00 -6.26 4.32
CA THR A 117 -1.33 -5.39 3.20
C THR A 117 -2.46 -4.45 3.59
N LEU A 118 -2.23 -3.15 3.43
CA LEU A 118 -3.20 -2.10 3.70
C LEU A 118 -3.34 -1.16 2.53
N ASP A 119 -4.54 -1.11 1.96
CA ASP A 119 -4.96 -0.01 1.10
C ASP A 119 -5.82 0.96 1.92
N ILE A 120 -5.45 2.25 1.95
CA ILE A 120 -6.14 3.26 2.77
C ILE A 120 -6.16 4.63 2.07
N CYS A 121 -7.19 5.42 2.31
CA CYS A 121 -7.21 6.82 1.89
C CYS A 121 -6.53 7.70 2.92
N VAL A 122 -5.75 8.69 2.47
CA VAL A 122 -4.97 9.58 3.35
C VAL A 122 -5.83 10.24 4.44
N GLU A 123 -7.07 10.61 4.11
CA GLU A 123 -8.01 11.24 5.04
C GLU A 123 -8.43 10.32 6.20
N GLN A 124 -8.32 9.00 6.03
CA GLN A 124 -8.74 7.99 7.01
C GLN A 124 -7.61 7.52 7.93
N ILE A 125 -6.35 7.85 7.61
CA ILE A 125 -5.18 7.39 8.38
C ILE A 125 -5.32 7.81 9.86
N LYS A 126 -5.73 9.05 10.10
CA LYS A 126 -5.93 9.58 11.46
C LYS A 126 -7.01 8.83 12.22
N ASP A 127 -8.11 8.50 11.54
CA ASP A 127 -9.22 7.77 12.15
C ASP A 127 -8.79 6.35 12.52
N LEU A 128 -7.98 5.70 11.67
CA LEU A 128 -7.43 4.38 11.96
C LEU A 128 -6.46 4.42 13.16
N ILE A 129 -5.54 5.38 13.20
CA ILE A 129 -4.58 5.53 14.31
C ILE A 129 -5.33 5.83 15.63
N SER A 130 -6.31 6.72 15.59
CA SER A 130 -7.14 7.06 16.76
C SER A 130 -7.89 5.83 17.28
N LEU A 131 -8.43 5.03 16.36
CA LEU A 131 -9.12 3.79 16.69
C LEU A 131 -8.17 2.76 17.33
N ILE A 132 -6.95 2.63 16.83
CA ILE A 132 -5.95 1.68 17.36
C ILE A 132 -5.50 2.05 18.76
N HIS A 133 -5.19 3.32 19.01
CA HIS A 133 -4.66 3.75 20.31
C HIS A 133 -5.75 4.07 21.35
N ASP A 134 -7.03 3.85 21.02
CA ASP A 134 -8.19 4.28 21.82
C ASP A 134 -8.05 5.75 22.30
N CYS A 135 -7.45 6.59 21.45
CA CYS A 135 -7.03 7.95 21.77
C CYS A 135 -7.84 8.96 20.97
N THR A 136 -8.62 9.79 21.67
CA THR A 136 -9.39 10.90 21.06
C THR A 136 -8.53 12.06 20.57
N ARG A 137 -7.21 12.03 20.82
CA ARG A 137 -6.25 13.08 20.47
C ARG A 137 -4.98 12.47 19.90
N VAL A 138 -5.03 11.99 18.65
CA VAL A 138 -3.80 11.79 17.88
C VAL A 138 -3.24 13.19 17.57
N PRO A 139 -2.00 13.53 17.96
CA PRO A 139 -1.44 14.84 17.68
C PRO A 139 -1.43 15.09 16.18
N THR A 140 -2.23 16.07 15.75
CA THR A 140 -2.41 16.44 14.36
C THR A 140 -1.27 17.33 13.92
N SER A 141 -0.38 16.87 13.04
CA SER A 141 0.47 17.80 12.29
C SER A 141 -0.29 18.42 11.12
N GLY A 142 -1.33 17.75 10.59
CA GLY A 142 -1.96 18.12 9.31
C GLY A 142 -1.12 17.70 8.10
N GLU A 143 0.00 17.02 8.35
CA GLU A 143 1.01 16.72 7.36
C GLU A 143 0.96 15.24 6.98
N VAL A 144 0.72 14.96 5.70
CA VAL A 144 0.51 13.61 5.18
C VAL A 144 1.66 12.64 5.55
N ALA A 145 2.92 13.02 5.37
CA ALA A 145 4.05 12.14 5.67
C ALA A 145 4.23 11.87 7.18
N CYS A 146 3.78 12.77 8.07
CA CYS A 146 3.68 12.46 9.50
C CYS A 146 2.61 11.40 9.75
N ASP A 147 1.44 11.54 9.13
CA ASP A 147 0.36 10.58 9.28
C ASP A 147 0.79 9.20 8.76
N ILE A 148 1.51 9.15 7.64
CA ILE A 148 2.11 7.91 7.09
C ILE A 148 3.15 7.33 8.05
N SER A 149 4.09 8.15 8.55
CA SER A 149 5.11 7.72 9.51
C SER A 149 4.47 7.14 10.78
N ALA A 150 3.44 7.79 11.31
CA ALA A 150 2.67 7.32 12.45
C ALA A 150 1.91 6.01 12.17
N LEU A 151 1.33 5.88 10.97
CA LEU A 151 0.67 4.65 10.53
C LEU A 151 1.66 3.47 10.48
N LEU A 152 2.82 3.67 9.84
CA LEU A 152 3.87 2.65 9.71
C LEU A 152 4.45 2.28 11.08
N GLY A 153 4.61 3.25 11.99
CA GLY A 153 5.02 2.97 13.38
C GLY A 153 3.95 2.23 14.20
N THR A 154 2.67 2.41 13.87
CA THR A 154 1.55 1.75 14.56
C THR A 154 1.32 0.32 14.06
N LEU A 155 1.69 0.02 12.81
CA LEU A 155 1.46 -1.26 12.15
C LEU A 155 2.79 -1.92 11.77
N PRO A 156 3.53 -2.49 12.73
CA PRO A 156 4.92 -2.92 12.52
C PRO A 156 5.09 -4.10 11.57
N LYS A 157 4.04 -4.91 11.36
CA LYS A 157 4.07 -6.08 10.47
C LYS A 157 3.64 -5.79 9.03
N LEU A 158 3.41 -4.52 8.73
CA LEU A 158 2.87 -4.09 7.46
C LEU A 158 3.96 -4.19 6.38
N GLN A 159 3.71 -5.03 5.37
CA GLN A 159 4.64 -5.32 4.28
C GLN A 159 4.32 -4.50 3.03
N HIS A 160 3.03 -4.25 2.78
CA HIS A 160 2.56 -3.52 1.61
C HIS A 160 1.57 -2.45 2.02
N VAL A 161 1.85 -1.21 1.62
CA VAL A 161 0.98 -0.07 1.89
C VAL A 161 0.69 0.67 0.62
N HIS A 162 -0.59 0.93 0.38
CA HIS A 162 -1.00 1.89 -0.62
C HIS A 162 -1.91 2.94 -0.01
N ILE A 163 -1.42 4.19 -0.07
CA ILE A 163 -2.13 5.36 0.39
C ILE A 163 -2.66 6.11 -0.83
N SER A 164 -3.97 6.14 -0.98
CA SER A 164 -4.65 6.87 -2.05
C SER A 164 -5.25 8.19 -1.54
N GLN A 165 -5.69 9.04 -2.46
CA GLN A 165 -6.61 10.13 -2.13
C GLN A 165 -8.03 9.79 -2.55
N TYR A 166 -9.00 10.09 -1.68
CA TYR A 166 -10.41 9.97 -2.01
C TYR A 166 -10.96 11.27 -2.59
N TYR A 167 -11.58 11.19 -3.77
CA TYR A 167 -12.24 12.34 -4.40
C TYR A 167 -13.72 12.34 -4.03
N SER A 168 -14.09 13.21 -3.08
CA SER A 168 -15.44 13.27 -2.52
C SER A 168 -16.52 13.69 -3.53
N GLY A 169 -16.16 14.46 -4.56
CA GLY A 169 -17.11 14.98 -5.55
C GLY A 169 -17.74 13.91 -6.44
N ASP A 170 -17.00 12.85 -6.76
CA ASP A 170 -17.48 11.75 -7.62
C ASP A 170 -17.40 10.37 -6.93
N HIS A 171 -17.18 10.36 -5.60
CA HIS A 171 -17.00 9.16 -4.80
C HIS A 171 -15.96 8.16 -5.37
N SER A 172 -14.93 8.69 -6.03
CA SER A 172 -13.96 7.89 -6.75
C SER A 172 -12.56 7.93 -6.12
N ILE A 173 -11.78 6.92 -6.48
CA ILE A 173 -10.33 6.89 -6.25
C ILE A 173 -9.69 6.80 -7.61
N ARG A 174 -8.85 7.78 -7.92
CA ARG A 174 -8.10 7.81 -9.17
C ARG A 174 -6.66 7.51 -8.83
N SER A 175 -6.18 6.36 -9.29
CA SER A 175 -4.78 6.01 -9.06
C SER A 175 -3.90 6.49 -10.21
N ARG A 176 -2.77 7.11 -9.87
CA ARG A 176 -1.69 7.45 -10.80
C ARG A 176 -0.54 6.45 -10.74
N VAL A 177 -0.62 5.46 -9.84
CA VAL A 177 0.34 4.36 -9.78
C VAL A 177 0.26 3.59 -11.09
N ASN A 178 1.41 3.35 -11.73
CA ASN A 178 1.45 2.55 -12.94
C ASN A 178 0.91 1.14 -12.66
N PRO A 179 0.02 0.58 -13.50
CA PRO A 179 -0.58 -0.73 -13.26
C PRO A 179 0.41 -1.87 -13.08
N VAL A 180 1.61 -1.77 -13.67
CA VAL A 180 2.68 -2.77 -13.48
C VAL A 180 3.11 -2.81 -12.01
N LEU A 181 3.28 -1.64 -11.39
CA LEU A 181 3.73 -1.51 -10.01
C LEU A 181 2.64 -1.91 -9.01
N TRP A 182 1.37 -1.85 -9.41
CA TRP A 182 0.24 -2.31 -8.60
C TRP A 182 0.30 -3.81 -8.30
N ASN A 183 0.80 -4.59 -9.26
CA ASN A 183 0.80 -6.04 -9.19
C ASN A 183 2.08 -6.61 -8.56
N LEU A 184 3.16 -5.83 -8.50
CA LEU A 184 4.43 -6.24 -7.87
C LEU A 184 4.30 -6.64 -6.38
N PRO A 185 3.50 -5.96 -5.53
CA PRO A 185 3.25 -6.40 -4.16
C PRO A 185 2.83 -7.86 -4.01
N GLN A 186 2.05 -8.38 -4.97
CA GLN A 186 1.58 -9.78 -4.96
C GLN A 186 2.68 -10.78 -5.34
N VAL A 187 3.84 -10.30 -5.81
CA VAL A 187 4.99 -11.15 -6.18
C VAL A 187 6.00 -11.21 -5.04
N PHE A 188 6.04 -10.21 -4.15
CA PHE A 188 6.92 -10.17 -2.98
C PHE A 188 6.40 -11.06 -1.83
N HIS A 189 6.08 -12.31 -2.14
CA HIS A 189 5.71 -13.32 -1.16
C HIS A 189 6.96 -14.08 -0.72
N ASN A 190 7.81 -13.47 0.12
CA ASN A 190 8.76 -14.16 1.01
C ASN A 190 9.64 -13.14 1.73
N GLY A 191 9.45 -12.98 3.04
CA GLY A 191 10.32 -12.13 3.85
C GLY A 191 9.70 -11.73 5.17
N ASN A 192 10.57 -11.29 6.08
CA ASN A 192 10.29 -10.80 7.44
C ASN A 192 9.12 -9.81 7.52
N ASP A 193 8.63 -9.58 8.74
CA ASP A 193 7.59 -8.60 9.09
C ASP A 193 8.11 -7.15 8.89
N GLU A 194 8.52 -6.79 7.67
CA GLU A 194 9.12 -5.51 7.30
C GLU A 194 8.45 -4.94 6.04
N LEU A 195 8.44 -3.60 5.92
CA LEU A 195 7.85 -2.87 4.80
C LEU A 195 8.63 -3.13 3.49
N LYS A 196 7.97 -3.77 2.53
CA LYS A 196 8.49 -4.08 1.18
C LYS A 196 7.99 -3.13 0.11
N THR A 197 6.75 -2.66 0.23
CA THR A 197 6.14 -1.79 -0.78
C THR A 197 5.47 -0.60 -0.11
N LEU A 198 5.84 0.60 -0.56
CA LEU A 198 5.20 1.85 -0.18
C LEU A 198 4.72 2.59 -1.42
N LEU A 199 3.40 2.65 -1.60
CA LEU A 199 2.74 3.39 -2.66
C LEU A 199 2.03 4.61 -2.06
N VAL A 200 2.50 5.81 -2.40
CA VAL A 200 1.93 7.08 -1.93
C VAL A 200 1.35 7.82 -3.13
N ASP A 201 0.05 7.68 -3.31
CA ASP A 201 -0.76 8.25 -4.38
C ASP A 201 -1.65 9.42 -3.89
N CYS A 202 -1.10 10.20 -2.97
CA CYS A 202 -1.68 11.42 -2.42
C CYS A 202 -0.71 12.59 -2.54
N GLY A 203 -1.23 13.83 -2.57
CA GLY A 203 -0.38 15.02 -2.53
C GLY A 203 0.27 15.14 -1.16
N PHE A 204 1.60 15.35 -1.12
CA PHE A 204 2.29 15.62 0.13
C PHE A 204 3.53 16.49 -0.09
N TRP A 205 3.86 17.30 0.93
CA TRP A 205 4.98 18.23 0.87
C TRP A 205 6.33 17.51 0.96
N CYS A 206 7.26 17.89 0.07
CA CYS A 206 8.59 17.27 -0.06
C CYS A 206 9.43 17.37 1.23
N GLY A 207 9.30 18.45 2.00
CA GLY A 207 10.08 18.66 3.22
C GLY A 207 9.76 17.65 4.34
N HIS A 208 8.74 16.82 4.17
CA HIS A 208 8.44 15.72 5.09
C HIS A 208 8.94 14.36 4.63
N LEU A 209 9.54 14.24 3.43
CA LEU A 209 10.17 13.00 2.96
C LEU A 209 11.15 12.39 3.97
N PRO A 210 12.02 13.17 4.68
CA PRO A 210 12.92 12.61 5.68
C PRO A 210 12.22 11.84 6.80
N LYS A 211 10.93 12.11 7.08
CA LYS A 211 10.15 11.38 8.11
C LYS A 211 9.85 9.93 7.71
N LEU A 212 10.02 9.59 6.43
CA LEU A 212 9.86 8.22 5.91
C LEU A 212 11.17 7.41 5.97
N ALA A 213 12.33 8.07 6.13
CA ALA A 213 13.64 7.42 6.13
C ALA A 213 13.78 6.19 7.06
N PRO A 214 13.22 6.17 8.29
CA PRO A 214 13.32 5.00 9.18
C PRO A 214 12.71 3.72 8.60
N PHE A 215 11.77 3.84 7.65
CA PHE A 215 11.02 2.72 7.08
C PHE A 215 11.57 2.24 5.73
N MET A 216 12.60 2.90 5.18
CA MET A 216 13.11 2.61 3.83
C MET A 216 14.02 1.39 3.75
N LYS A 217 14.48 0.86 4.90
CA LYS A 217 15.51 -0.17 4.98
C LYS A 217 15.17 -1.47 4.24
N SER A 218 13.88 -1.79 4.09
CA SER A 218 13.45 -3.06 3.50
C SER A 218 12.61 -2.88 2.23
N VAL A 219 12.44 -1.62 1.79
CA VAL A 219 11.62 -1.26 0.64
C VAL A 219 12.26 -1.77 -0.65
N GLU A 220 11.46 -2.48 -1.45
CA GLU A 220 11.80 -3.01 -2.76
C GLU A 220 10.99 -2.31 -3.87
N CYS A 221 9.84 -1.73 -3.54
CA CYS A 221 9.00 -0.95 -4.45
C CYS A 221 8.56 0.36 -3.79
N LEU A 222 8.95 1.49 -4.37
CA LEU A 222 8.64 2.83 -3.88
C LEU A 222 7.88 3.63 -4.95
N VAL A 223 6.68 4.10 -4.62
CA VAL A 223 5.93 4.99 -5.51
C VAL A 223 5.55 6.26 -4.77
N LEU A 224 5.96 7.40 -5.32
CA LEU A 224 5.65 8.75 -4.83
C LEU A 224 5.00 9.53 -5.98
N CYS A 225 3.67 9.52 -6.09
CA CYS A 225 2.99 10.06 -7.28
C CYS A 225 2.89 11.59 -7.32
N ARG A 226 2.88 12.25 -6.15
CA ARG A 226 2.54 13.67 -6.02
C ARG A 226 3.35 14.37 -4.93
N VAL A 227 4.65 14.53 -5.21
CA VAL A 227 5.53 15.34 -4.37
C VAL A 227 5.27 16.82 -4.67
N GLU A 228 4.88 17.58 -3.65
CA GLU A 228 4.60 19.02 -3.71
C GLU A 228 5.75 19.84 -3.12
N ASN A 229 6.12 20.93 -3.78
CA ASN A 229 7.14 21.87 -3.32
C ASN A 229 6.52 23.11 -2.66
N SER A 230 7.27 23.80 -1.80
CA SER A 230 6.85 25.09 -1.25
C SER A 230 6.93 26.17 -2.33
N THR A 231 5.93 27.06 -2.39
CA THR A 231 5.70 28.08 -3.44
C THR A 231 6.58 29.33 -3.34
N HIS A 232 7.71 29.26 -2.64
CA HIS A 232 8.45 30.46 -2.21
C HIS A 232 9.91 30.50 -2.67
N CYS A 233 10.32 29.61 -3.57
CA CYS A 233 11.65 29.65 -4.17
C CYS A 233 11.52 29.79 -5.69
N SER A 234 12.57 30.24 -6.40
CA SER A 234 12.49 30.26 -7.87
C SER A 234 12.25 28.84 -8.39
N TRP A 235 11.51 28.69 -9.48
CA TRP A 235 11.08 27.38 -10.00
C TRP A 235 12.24 26.38 -10.19
N ASP A 236 13.40 26.86 -10.62
CA ASP A 236 14.63 26.05 -10.77
C ASP A 236 15.18 25.57 -9.41
N SER A 237 15.06 26.39 -8.38
CA SER A 237 15.47 26.02 -7.02
C SER A 237 14.47 25.07 -6.35
N GLU A 238 13.17 25.19 -6.63
CA GLU A 238 12.11 24.33 -6.05
C GLU A 238 12.26 22.87 -6.48
N ASN A 239 12.40 22.61 -7.78
CA ASN A 239 12.59 21.25 -8.30
C ASN A 239 13.89 20.62 -7.81
N ALA A 240 14.93 21.44 -7.62
CA ALA A 240 16.20 20.99 -7.10
C ALA A 240 16.11 20.55 -5.63
N VAL A 241 15.25 21.17 -4.81
CA VAL A 241 15.05 20.72 -3.42
C VAL A 241 14.32 19.38 -3.36
N SER A 242 13.18 19.21 -4.04
CA SER A 242 12.47 17.93 -4.00
C SER A 242 13.33 16.80 -4.51
N SER A 243 14.06 17.02 -5.60
CA SER A 243 14.92 15.99 -6.18
C SER A 243 16.04 15.59 -5.22
N SER A 244 16.63 16.55 -4.50
CA SER A 244 17.66 16.25 -3.50
C SER A 244 17.10 15.50 -2.28
N LEU A 245 15.90 15.85 -1.82
CA LEU A 245 15.24 15.15 -0.70
C LEU A 245 14.79 13.73 -1.09
N ILE A 246 14.34 13.53 -2.33
CA ILE A 246 14.05 12.20 -2.87
C ILE A 246 15.35 11.40 -2.98
N ALA A 247 16.42 11.99 -3.52
CA ALA A 247 17.73 11.35 -3.62
C ALA A 247 18.26 10.94 -2.24
N GLU A 248 18.14 11.80 -1.23
CA GLU A 248 18.47 11.47 0.16
C GLU A 248 17.61 10.32 0.70
N LEU A 249 16.30 10.31 0.45
CA LEU A 249 15.43 9.21 0.85
C LEU A 249 15.87 7.88 0.21
N LEU A 250 16.29 7.89 -1.05
CA LEU A 250 16.77 6.70 -1.76
C LEU A 250 18.09 6.17 -1.19
N GLU A 251 18.96 7.02 -0.64
CA GLU A 251 20.17 6.59 0.07
C GLU A 251 19.87 5.78 1.34
N HIS A 252 18.66 5.89 1.90
CA HIS A 252 18.22 5.08 3.04
C HIS A 252 17.78 3.65 2.63
N ILE A 253 17.64 3.37 1.34
CA ILE A 253 17.38 2.03 0.83
C ILE A 253 18.73 1.33 0.60
N PRO A 254 18.95 0.12 1.17
CA PRO A 254 20.19 -0.63 0.97
C PRO A 254 20.53 -0.83 -0.51
N PRO A 255 21.83 -0.77 -0.89
CA PRO A 255 22.24 -0.99 -2.26
C PRO A 255 21.70 -2.30 -2.84
N ASN A 256 21.32 -2.28 -4.11
CA ASN A 256 20.77 -3.40 -4.88
C ASN A 256 19.47 -4.02 -4.30
N GLN A 257 18.73 -3.29 -3.46
CA GLN A 257 17.44 -3.75 -2.94
C GLN A 257 16.23 -3.21 -3.71
N LEU A 258 16.29 -1.95 -4.15
CA LEU A 258 15.18 -1.33 -4.87
C LEU A 258 14.99 -1.98 -6.24
N LYS A 259 13.81 -2.56 -6.47
CA LYS A 259 13.43 -3.22 -7.73
C LYS A 259 12.56 -2.33 -8.59
N ALA A 260 11.73 -1.50 -7.97
CA ALA A 260 10.81 -0.63 -8.68
C ALA A 260 10.70 0.74 -8.05
N ILE A 261 10.67 1.77 -8.89
CA ILE A 261 10.41 3.13 -8.46
C ILE A 261 9.50 3.87 -9.44
N GLN A 262 8.53 4.60 -8.89
CA GLN A 262 7.81 5.63 -9.62
C GLN A 262 7.87 6.95 -8.87
N ILE A 263 8.29 8.02 -9.55
CA ILE A 263 8.28 9.37 -9.01
C ILE A 263 7.43 10.24 -9.93
N GLY A 264 6.46 10.92 -9.34
CA GLY A 264 5.64 11.94 -9.95
C GLY A 264 5.72 13.23 -9.14
N THR A 265 5.97 14.33 -9.82
CA THR A 265 5.95 15.67 -9.24
C THR A 265 4.66 16.39 -9.65
N THR A 266 4.13 17.19 -8.73
CA THR A 266 2.93 18.00 -8.98
C THR A 266 3.30 19.47 -8.95
N ILE A 267 2.77 20.26 -9.89
CA ILE A 267 2.93 21.72 -9.84
C ILE A 267 2.11 22.21 -8.64
N PRO A 268 2.69 22.98 -7.72
CA PRO A 268 1.97 23.43 -6.54
C PRO A 268 0.76 24.27 -6.95
N ARG A 269 -0.39 24.03 -6.31
CA ARG A 269 -1.51 24.97 -6.36
C ARG A 269 -1.09 26.21 -5.58
N SER A 270 -1.22 27.38 -6.21
CA SER A 270 -0.72 28.72 -5.85
C SER A 270 -1.06 29.27 -4.44
N ASN A 271 -1.59 28.48 -3.51
CA ASN A 271 -2.24 28.98 -2.30
C ASN A 271 -1.65 28.45 -0.98
N ALA A 272 -0.54 27.70 -1.00
CA ALA A 272 0.09 27.19 0.23
C ALA A 272 1.06 28.24 0.83
N SER A 273 0.54 29.12 1.69
CA SER A 273 1.25 30.26 2.29
C SER A 273 2.22 29.92 3.45
N GLN A 274 2.81 28.72 3.47
CA GLN A 274 3.80 28.38 4.49
C GLN A 274 5.23 28.61 3.97
N LYS A 275 5.84 29.71 4.42
CA LYS A 275 7.31 29.87 4.45
C LYS A 275 7.89 28.87 5.45
N LEU A 276 8.27 27.70 4.99
CA LEU A 276 9.17 26.82 5.73
C LEU A 276 10.54 26.89 5.07
N CYS A 277 11.51 27.41 5.82
CA CYS A 277 12.93 27.24 5.51
C CYS A 277 13.20 25.73 5.55
N ILE A 278 13.32 25.13 4.37
CA ILE A 278 13.80 23.77 4.24
C ILE A 278 15.21 23.80 4.83
N PRO A 279 15.51 23.01 5.89
CA PRO A 279 16.85 22.96 6.42
C PRO A 279 17.77 22.62 5.25
N PRO A 280 18.93 23.28 5.13
CA PRO A 280 19.84 23.01 4.04
C PRO A 280 20.09 21.51 4.06
N VAL A 281 19.58 20.80 3.05
CA VAL A 281 20.04 19.45 2.67
C VAL A 281 21.53 19.49 2.90
N SER A 282 22.09 18.58 3.72
CA SER A 282 23.47 18.77 4.19
C SER A 282 24.33 19.08 2.97
N SER A 283 24.78 20.35 2.87
CA SER A 283 25.16 20.94 1.58
C SER A 283 26.28 20.14 0.94
N VAL A 284 27.08 19.49 1.80
CA VAL A 284 28.09 18.50 1.51
C VAL A 284 27.54 17.28 0.76
N LYS A 285 26.55 16.55 1.29
CA LYS A 285 26.02 15.35 0.61
C LYS A 285 25.37 15.66 -0.74
N ARG A 286 24.65 16.78 -0.81
CA ARG A 286 24.09 17.26 -2.08
C ARG A 286 25.20 17.56 -3.08
N HIS A 287 26.25 18.24 -2.65
CA HIS A 287 27.40 18.53 -3.51
C HIS A 287 28.09 17.24 -3.97
N GLU A 288 28.30 16.26 -3.09
CA GLU A 288 28.85 14.94 -3.45
C GLU A 288 28.00 14.21 -4.51
N ARG A 289 26.67 14.26 -4.37
CA ARG A 289 25.75 13.70 -5.37
C ARG A 289 25.87 14.42 -6.72
N LEU A 290 25.91 15.75 -6.72
CA LEU A 290 26.05 16.54 -7.95
C LEU A 290 27.41 16.34 -8.62
N GLU A 291 28.51 16.26 -7.85
CA GLU A 291 29.83 15.92 -8.40
C GLU A 291 29.84 14.53 -9.02
N TYR A 292 29.22 13.55 -8.36
CA TYR A 292 29.10 12.20 -8.89
C TYR A 292 28.27 12.18 -10.18
N ALA A 293 27.13 12.86 -10.21
CA ALA A 293 26.27 12.99 -11.39
C ALA A 293 27.02 13.65 -12.56
N SER A 294 27.70 14.77 -12.31
CA SER A 294 28.53 15.48 -13.30
C SER A 294 29.59 14.58 -13.91
N LYS A 295 30.30 13.79 -13.09
CA LYS A 295 31.31 12.82 -13.55
C LYS A 295 30.69 11.68 -14.36
N GLN A 296 29.56 11.12 -13.92
CA GLN A 296 28.89 10.00 -14.59
C GLN A 296 28.29 10.41 -15.94
N MET A 297 27.70 11.60 -16.02
CA MET A 297 27.00 12.10 -17.20
C MET A 297 27.92 12.91 -18.13
N ASN A 298 29.17 13.15 -17.73
CA ASN A 298 30.15 13.95 -18.46
C ASN A 298 29.64 15.35 -18.83
N VAL A 299 29.01 16.02 -17.87
CA VAL A 299 28.47 17.38 -17.98
C VAL A 299 28.94 18.23 -16.79
N SER A 300 28.92 19.55 -16.92
CA SER A 300 29.25 20.42 -15.79
C SER A 300 28.13 20.37 -14.74
N ILE A 301 28.46 20.67 -13.47
CA ILE A 301 27.44 20.73 -12.40
C ILE A 301 26.34 21.76 -12.72
N SER A 302 26.69 22.84 -13.42
CA SER A 302 25.72 23.87 -13.84
C SER A 302 24.75 23.40 -14.92
N ASP A 303 25.08 22.32 -15.65
CA ASP A 303 24.22 21.78 -16.71
C ASP A 303 23.31 20.64 -16.20
N LEU A 304 23.44 20.24 -14.93
CA LEU A 304 22.62 19.20 -14.34
C LEU A 304 21.19 19.68 -14.10
N GLU A 305 20.23 18.88 -14.53
CA GLU A 305 18.82 19.05 -14.18
C GLU A 305 18.53 18.46 -12.79
N PRO A 306 17.49 18.94 -12.08
CA PRO A 306 17.10 18.38 -10.78
C PRO A 306 16.93 16.85 -10.78
N GLY A 307 16.37 16.30 -11.85
CA GLY A 307 16.18 14.85 -11.99
C GLY A 307 17.48 14.06 -12.04
N ASP A 308 18.58 14.66 -12.51
CA ASP A 308 19.87 13.98 -12.67
C ASP A 308 20.44 13.53 -11.33
N GLU A 309 20.15 14.27 -10.25
CA GLU A 309 20.55 13.88 -8.90
C GLU A 309 19.91 12.54 -8.49
N ILE A 310 18.60 12.38 -8.76
CA ILE A 310 17.86 11.14 -8.48
C ILE A 310 18.42 10.00 -9.34
N ILE A 311 18.57 10.23 -10.64
CA ILE A 311 19.10 9.23 -11.58
C ILE A 311 20.50 8.78 -11.14
N SER A 312 21.34 9.71 -10.71
CA SER A 312 22.69 9.39 -10.25
C SER A 312 22.70 8.47 -9.03
N VAL A 313 21.82 8.69 -8.04
CA VAL A 313 21.70 7.82 -6.86
C VAL A 313 21.17 6.44 -7.25
N LEU A 314 20.18 6.37 -8.14
CA LEU A 314 19.65 5.10 -8.64
C LEU A 314 20.73 4.29 -9.38
N LEU A 315 21.51 4.93 -10.25
CA LEU A 315 22.61 4.26 -10.96
C LEU A 315 23.71 3.80 -10.00
N LYS A 316 24.06 4.63 -9.02
CA LYS A 316 25.10 4.32 -8.03
C LYS A 316 24.72 3.15 -7.13
N ASN A 317 23.49 3.13 -6.62
CA ASN A 317 23.08 2.23 -5.55
C ASN A 317 22.22 1.05 -6.02
N HIS A 318 21.51 1.16 -7.14
CA HIS A 318 20.46 0.21 -7.52
C HIS A 318 20.49 -0.24 -8.98
N SER A 319 21.55 0.10 -9.75
CA SER A 319 21.65 -0.27 -11.17
C SER A 319 21.55 -1.77 -11.45
N GLN A 320 21.92 -2.62 -10.49
CA GLN A 320 21.87 -4.08 -10.65
C GLN A 320 20.52 -4.70 -10.27
N SER A 321 19.70 -4.00 -9.48
CA SER A 321 18.42 -4.53 -8.96
C SER A 321 17.19 -3.88 -9.57
N LEU A 322 17.33 -2.68 -10.13
CA LEU A 322 16.22 -1.88 -10.61
C LEU A 322 15.66 -2.47 -11.91
N GLU A 323 14.44 -3.00 -11.83
CA GLU A 323 13.69 -3.56 -12.96
C GLU A 323 12.77 -2.51 -13.61
N TYR A 324 12.19 -1.62 -12.80
CA TYR A 324 11.24 -0.60 -13.25
C TYR A 324 11.63 0.79 -12.74
N LEU A 325 11.85 1.71 -13.69
CA LEU A 325 12.01 3.14 -13.44
C LEU A 325 10.92 3.89 -14.20
N ILE A 326 9.97 4.48 -13.46
CA ILE A 326 8.85 5.22 -14.05
C ILE A 326 8.94 6.66 -13.58
N VAL A 327 9.42 7.52 -14.46
CA VAL A 327 9.45 8.97 -14.24
C VAL A 327 8.19 9.55 -14.88
N SER A 328 7.23 9.96 -14.05
CA SER A 328 5.98 10.55 -14.52
C SER A 328 6.11 12.06 -14.54
N CYS A 329 6.09 12.65 -15.74
CA CYS A 329 6.09 14.11 -15.89
C CYS A 329 4.68 14.70 -15.68
N LYS A 330 4.64 15.83 -14.95
CA LYS A 330 3.61 16.89 -14.87
C LYS A 330 2.14 16.45 -14.90
N TYR A 331 1.45 16.69 -13.78
CA TYR A 331 -0.02 16.71 -13.69
C TYR A 331 -0.57 18.02 -13.18
#